data_AF-A0A350YA21-F1
#
_entry.id   AF-A0A350YA21-F1
#
_cell.length_a   1.000
_cell.length_b   1.000
_cell.length_c   1.000
_cell.angle_alpha   90.00
_cell.angle_beta   90.00
_cell.angle_gamma   90.00
#
_symmetry.space_group_name_H-M   'P 1'
#
loop_
_entity.id
_entity.type
_entity.pdbx_description
1 polymer ?
#
loop_
_entity_poly.entity_id
_entity_poly.type
_entity_poly.pdbx_seq_one_letter_code
_entity_poly.pdbx_strand_id
1 'polypeptide(L)'
;MNNPVTVAFGGTQDLTPLPPKLNEFDLAVNTLCGEPGTVVTPANFKATLNQFPDVVASIKKKVGGSIRPGRTSDSEFLDDLTNLWFTAHGFDHVFCGEPSDKNIGGLHYVGRYLDLQNRGLAGLLASSTSKAEIEPGAIYTLGVIMLVGDRQVQAPIKGYGYTLNAQDILELATQTYKNNPNSDTITKACLLNVTDDQKTFNTVFVAKNNGIRTFYPDATPDSEKTPKCKG
;
A
#
# COMPACT_ATOMS: atom_id res chain seq x y z
N MET A 1 1.97 -7.14 23.76
CA MET A 1 1.42 -8.32 24.46
C MET A 1 1.93 -9.51 23.67
N ASN A 2 2.71 -10.44 24.26
CA ASN A 2 3.13 -11.64 23.54
C ASN A 2 2.01 -12.68 23.59
N ASN A 3 1.19 -12.75 22.54
CA ASN A 3 0.13 -13.77 22.41
C ASN A 3 0.34 -14.59 21.13
N PRO A 4 1.34 -15.50 21.13
CA PRO A 4 1.68 -16.25 19.93
C PRO A 4 0.53 -17.17 19.52
N VAL A 5 0.20 -17.17 18.23
CA VAL A 5 -0.80 -18.03 17.63
C VAL A 5 -0.21 -18.80 16.46
N THR A 6 -0.72 -20.00 16.20
CA THR A 6 -0.37 -20.74 14.98
C THR A 6 -1.05 -20.11 13.78
N VAL A 7 -0.25 -19.71 12.80
CA VAL A 7 -0.67 -19.00 11.59
C VAL A 7 -0.54 -19.91 10.34
N ALA A 8 -1.15 -19.51 9.23
CA ALA A 8 -1.11 -20.30 7.99
C ALA A 8 0.29 -20.35 7.38
N PHE A 9 1.06 -19.25 7.51
CA PHE A 9 2.45 -19.16 7.09
C PHE A 9 3.28 -18.43 8.15
N GLY A 10 4.46 -18.97 8.47
CA GLY A 10 5.35 -18.42 9.50
C GLY A 10 5.37 -19.21 10.82
N GLY A 11 4.51 -20.23 11.00
CA GLY A 11 4.52 -21.09 12.17
C GLY A 11 3.76 -20.51 13.37
N THR A 12 4.37 -20.41 14.54
CA THR A 12 3.77 -19.79 15.73
C THR A 12 4.31 -18.39 15.88
N GLN A 13 3.44 -17.38 15.71
CA GLN A 13 3.85 -15.98 15.56
C GLN A 13 3.03 -15.04 16.45
N ASP A 14 3.66 -13.94 16.86
CA ASP A 14 2.97 -12.79 17.45
C ASP A 14 2.42 -11.90 16.32
N LEU A 15 1.13 -11.61 16.37
CA LEU A 15 0.45 -10.77 15.38
C LEU A 15 0.48 -9.28 15.73
N THR A 16 1.14 -8.92 16.82
CA THR A 16 1.28 -7.54 17.31
C THR A 16 2.74 -7.08 17.16
N PRO A 17 3.19 -6.77 15.92
CA PRO A 17 4.52 -6.20 15.75
C PRO A 17 4.64 -4.90 16.54
N LEU A 18 5.88 -4.52 16.85
CA LEU A 18 6.13 -3.21 17.42
C LEU A 18 5.56 -2.14 16.47
N PRO A 19 4.94 -1.06 16.98
CA PRO A 19 4.49 0.02 16.11
C PRO A 19 5.66 0.57 15.28
N PRO A 20 5.52 0.71 13.94
CA PRO A 20 6.55 1.36 13.14
C PRO A 20 6.68 2.83 13.54
N LYS A 21 7.86 3.41 13.30
CA LYS A 21 8.07 4.84 13.42
C LYS A 21 7.59 5.52 12.14
N LEU A 22 6.62 6.41 12.25
CA LEU A 22 6.10 7.19 11.13
C LEU A 22 6.89 8.50 11.01
N ASN A 23 7.31 8.83 9.79
CA ASN A 23 7.91 10.14 9.48
C ASN A 23 6.84 11.19 9.17
N GLU A 24 7.24 12.43 8.89
CA GLU A 24 6.29 13.51 8.62
C GLU A 24 5.40 13.26 7.39
N PHE A 25 5.95 12.62 6.35
CA PHE A 25 5.20 12.29 5.15
C PHE A 25 4.18 11.17 5.39
N ASP A 26 4.53 10.16 6.19
CA ASP A 26 3.60 9.13 6.65
C ASP A 26 2.38 9.73 7.37
N LEU A 27 2.63 10.67 8.28
CA LEU A 27 1.58 11.39 9.01
C LEU A 27 0.71 12.23 8.08
N ALA A 28 1.31 12.86 7.06
CA ALA A 28 0.57 13.61 6.05
C ALA A 28 -0.32 12.70 5.19
N VAL A 29 0.15 11.50 4.83
CA VAL A 29 -0.65 10.49 4.11
C VAL A 29 -1.80 9.98 4.98
N ASN A 30 -1.57 9.70 6.25
CA ASN A 30 -2.64 9.35 7.19
C ASN A 30 -3.69 10.45 7.33
N THR A 31 -3.24 11.71 7.43
CA THR A 31 -4.13 12.89 7.48
C THR A 31 -4.95 13.01 6.20
N LEU A 32 -4.33 12.79 5.04
CA LEU A 32 -4.99 12.80 3.74
C LEU A 32 -6.06 11.70 3.64
N CYS A 33 -5.79 10.50 4.15
CA CYS A 33 -6.75 9.39 4.20
C CYS A 33 -7.89 9.59 5.22
N GLY A 34 -7.74 10.47 6.21
CA GLY A 34 -8.83 10.92 7.08
C GLY A 34 -9.59 9.81 7.81
N GLU A 35 -10.92 9.95 7.88
CA GLU A 35 -11.84 8.92 8.40
C GLU A 35 -11.93 7.71 7.46
N PRO A 36 -12.16 6.49 7.97
CA PRO A 36 -12.46 5.32 7.13
C PRO A 36 -13.57 5.61 6.10
N GLY A 37 -13.29 5.32 4.82
CA GLY A 37 -14.21 5.59 3.72
C GLY A 37 -14.09 6.99 3.10
N THR A 38 -13.18 7.84 3.59
CA THR A 38 -12.80 9.07 2.89
C THR A 38 -12.25 8.74 1.49
N VAL A 39 -12.77 9.42 0.47
CA VAL A 39 -12.25 9.33 -0.91
C VAL A 39 -11.32 10.52 -1.13
N VAL A 40 -10.04 10.25 -1.33
CA VAL A 40 -9.06 11.32 -1.54
C VAL A 40 -9.24 11.90 -2.94
N THR A 41 -9.11 13.22 -3.05
CA THR A 41 -9.16 13.89 -4.35
C THR A 41 -7.76 14.05 -4.94
N PRO A 42 -7.60 14.00 -6.27
CA PRO A 42 -6.35 14.33 -6.93
C PRO A 42 -5.77 15.68 -6.51
N ALA A 43 -6.63 16.68 -6.28
CA ALA A 43 -6.23 18.02 -5.85
C ALA A 43 -5.61 18.01 -4.45
N ASN A 44 -6.23 17.31 -3.49
CA ASN A 44 -5.70 17.20 -2.13
C ASN A 44 -4.37 16.42 -2.12
N PHE A 45 -4.26 15.34 -2.91
CA PHE A 45 -3.00 14.61 -3.05
C PHE A 45 -1.87 15.49 -3.60
N LYS A 46 -2.13 16.27 -4.67
CA LYS A 46 -1.15 17.24 -5.19
C LYS A 46 -0.77 18.29 -4.15
N ALA A 47 -1.75 18.84 -3.44
CA ALA A 47 -1.51 19.83 -2.40
C ALA A 47 -0.65 19.27 -1.25
N THR A 48 -0.85 18.00 -0.87
CA THR A 48 0.01 17.31 0.09
C THR A 48 1.42 17.16 -0.47
N LEU A 49 1.61 16.61 -1.68
CA LEU A 49 2.94 16.44 -2.28
C LEU A 49 3.72 17.75 -2.44
N ASN A 50 3.04 18.88 -2.73
CA ASN A 50 3.67 20.19 -2.80
C ASN A 50 4.28 20.66 -1.46
N GLN A 51 3.80 20.14 -0.32
CA GLN A 51 4.39 20.41 0.99
C GLN A 51 5.63 19.56 1.27
N PHE A 52 5.87 18.52 0.45
CA PHE A 52 6.99 17.59 0.57
C PHE A 52 7.82 17.55 -0.73
N PRO A 53 8.47 18.65 -1.13
CA PRO A 53 9.22 18.71 -2.38
C PRO A 53 10.34 17.67 -2.48
N ASP A 54 10.97 17.31 -1.36
CA ASP A 54 12.02 16.28 -1.32
C ASP A 54 11.47 14.88 -1.65
N VAL A 55 10.24 14.56 -1.23
CA VAL A 55 9.56 13.32 -1.59
C VAL A 55 9.30 13.30 -3.10
N VAL A 56 8.78 14.40 -3.66
CA VAL A 56 8.53 14.51 -5.11
C VAL A 56 9.83 14.37 -5.90
N ALA A 57 10.90 15.04 -5.47
CA ALA A 57 12.22 14.96 -6.10
C ALA A 57 12.79 13.54 -6.04
N SER A 58 12.62 12.83 -4.91
CA SER A 58 13.07 11.46 -4.75
C SER A 58 12.33 10.49 -5.68
N ILE A 59 11.00 10.56 -5.74
CA ILE A 59 10.20 9.76 -6.68
C ILE A 59 10.60 10.06 -8.13
N LYS A 60 10.76 11.35 -8.47
CA LYS A 60 11.17 11.78 -9.80
C LYS A 60 12.54 11.23 -10.18
N LYS A 61 13.51 11.29 -9.26
CA LYS A 61 14.83 10.70 -9.44
C LYS A 61 14.75 9.18 -9.62
N LYS A 62 13.97 8.50 -8.79
CA LYS A 62 13.79 7.04 -8.82
C LYS A 62 13.31 6.54 -10.18
N VAL A 63 12.38 7.28 -10.79
CA VAL A 63 11.85 6.95 -12.12
C VAL A 63 12.67 7.55 -13.27
N GLY A 64 13.84 8.14 -13.02
CA GLY A 64 14.69 8.69 -14.09
C GLY A 64 14.16 9.98 -14.73
N GLY A 65 13.54 10.85 -13.93
CA GLY A 65 13.20 12.23 -14.29
C GLY A 65 11.80 12.46 -14.85
N SER A 66 11.14 11.44 -15.40
CA SER A 66 9.77 11.55 -15.92
C SER A 66 9.04 10.21 -15.88
N ILE A 67 7.72 10.25 -15.64
CA ILE A 67 6.84 9.07 -15.76
C ILE A 67 6.45 8.89 -17.24
N ARG A 68 6.03 9.98 -17.90
CA ARG A 68 5.75 10.00 -19.33
C ARG A 68 6.91 10.63 -20.10
N PRO A 69 7.36 10.04 -21.22
CA PRO A 69 8.45 10.59 -22.00
C PRO A 69 8.22 12.06 -22.40
N GLY A 70 9.24 12.90 -22.21
CA GLY A 70 9.21 14.32 -22.59
C GLY A 70 8.54 15.26 -21.59
N ARG A 71 7.87 14.74 -20.54
CA ARG A 71 7.19 15.52 -19.49
C ARG A 71 8.07 15.62 -18.24
N THR A 72 9.06 16.51 -18.27
CA THR A 72 10.15 16.57 -17.28
C THR A 72 10.08 17.76 -16.33
N SER A 73 9.15 18.71 -16.50
CA SER A 73 8.97 19.78 -15.51
C SER A 73 8.37 19.23 -14.21
N ASP A 74 8.54 19.94 -13.09
CA ASP A 74 7.99 19.49 -11.80
C ASP A 74 6.46 19.47 -11.80
N SER A 75 5.83 20.45 -12.43
CA SER A 75 4.36 20.49 -12.58
C SER A 75 3.85 19.31 -13.41
N GLU A 76 4.47 19.01 -14.54
CA GLU A 76 4.04 17.88 -15.38
C GLU A 76 4.28 16.54 -14.69
N PHE A 77 5.39 16.41 -13.97
CA PHE A 77 5.70 15.22 -13.19
C PHE A 77 4.64 14.99 -12.11
N LEU A 78 4.27 16.03 -11.36
CA LEU A 78 3.25 15.95 -10.33
C LEU A 78 1.87 15.61 -10.92
N ASP A 79 1.53 16.17 -12.08
CA ASP A 79 0.33 15.80 -12.83
C ASP A 79 0.33 14.32 -13.22
N ASP A 80 1.43 13.83 -13.78
CA ASP A 80 1.55 12.44 -14.22
C ASP A 80 1.52 11.47 -13.05
N LEU A 81 2.21 11.79 -11.95
CA LEU A 81 2.20 11.00 -10.72
C LEU A 81 0.79 10.93 -10.13
N THR A 82 0.09 12.07 -10.08
CA THR A 82 -1.29 12.09 -9.59
C THR A 82 -2.21 11.28 -10.50
N ASN A 83 -2.13 11.47 -11.82
CA ASN A 83 -2.96 10.71 -12.74
C ASN A 83 -2.69 9.21 -12.60
N LEU A 84 -1.43 8.81 -12.42
CA LEU A 84 -1.05 7.41 -12.26
C LEU A 84 -1.71 6.75 -11.05
N TRP A 85 -1.75 7.43 -9.91
CA TRP A 85 -2.31 6.89 -8.67
C TRP A 85 -3.84 6.95 -8.61
N PHE A 86 -4.47 7.88 -9.34
CA PHE A 86 -5.92 8.11 -9.26
C PHE A 86 -6.72 7.50 -10.41
N THR A 87 -6.13 7.28 -11.59
CA THR A 87 -6.86 6.74 -12.76
C THR A 87 -7.45 5.35 -12.52
N ALA A 88 -6.78 4.53 -11.72
CA ALA A 88 -7.25 3.20 -11.33
C ALA A 88 -7.52 3.08 -9.82
N HIS A 89 -7.72 4.20 -9.13
CA HIS A 89 -8.01 4.29 -7.69
C HIS A 89 -6.96 3.61 -6.79
N GLY A 90 -5.70 3.60 -7.22
CA GLY A 90 -4.61 2.95 -6.49
C GLY A 90 -4.30 3.63 -5.16
N PHE A 91 -4.43 4.96 -5.06
CA PHE A 91 -4.08 5.67 -3.83
C PHE A 91 -4.95 5.25 -2.66
N ASP A 92 -6.28 5.42 -2.78
CA ASP A 92 -7.22 5.05 -1.73
C ASP A 92 -7.13 3.56 -1.39
N HIS A 93 -7.01 2.71 -2.40
CA HIS A 93 -6.86 1.28 -2.20
C HIS A 93 -5.60 0.92 -1.41
N VAL A 94 -4.42 1.37 -1.84
CA VAL A 94 -3.16 0.98 -1.20
C VAL A 94 -3.01 1.64 0.17
N PHE A 95 -3.25 2.95 0.26
CA PHE A 95 -2.93 3.73 1.46
C PHE A 95 -4.09 3.82 2.45
N CYS A 96 -5.29 4.17 1.98
CA CYS A 96 -6.39 4.54 2.89
C CYS A 96 -7.23 3.35 3.34
N GLY A 97 -7.31 2.31 2.50
CA GLY A 97 -8.28 1.24 2.60
C GLY A 97 -9.64 1.68 2.06
N GLU A 98 -10.29 0.81 1.28
CA GLU A 98 -11.57 1.06 0.62
C GLU A 98 -12.68 0.23 1.29
N PRO A 99 -13.23 0.66 2.44
CA PRO A 99 -14.34 -0.04 3.05
C PRO A 99 -15.57 -0.04 2.12
N SER A 100 -16.24 -1.17 2.04
CA SER A 100 -17.53 -1.35 1.36
C SER A 100 -18.58 -1.87 2.35
N ASP A 101 -19.75 -2.27 1.88
CA ASP A 101 -20.85 -2.74 2.75
C ASP A 101 -20.47 -3.90 3.67
N LYS A 102 -19.55 -4.77 3.28
CA LYS A 102 -19.17 -5.93 4.13
C LYS A 102 -17.69 -6.27 4.10
N ASN A 103 -16.88 -5.51 3.37
CA ASN A 103 -15.48 -5.84 3.14
C ASN A 103 -14.61 -4.59 3.22
N ILE A 104 -13.31 -4.82 3.25
CA ILE A 104 -12.29 -3.77 3.13
C ILE A 104 -11.49 -4.08 1.86
N GLY A 105 -11.49 -3.18 0.90
CA GLY A 105 -10.57 -3.21 -0.24
C GLY A 105 -9.21 -2.67 0.17
N GLY A 106 -8.13 -3.22 -0.38
CA GLY A 106 -6.81 -2.64 -0.20
C GLY A 106 -6.30 -2.71 1.23
N LEU A 107 -5.89 -1.56 1.79
CA LEU A 107 -5.30 -1.39 3.12
C LEU A 107 -3.93 -2.09 3.22
N HIS A 108 -2.95 -1.58 2.46
CA HIS A 108 -1.64 -2.21 2.27
C HIS A 108 -0.46 -1.38 2.81
N TYR A 109 -0.77 -0.28 3.49
CA TYR A 109 0.19 0.64 4.08
C TYR A 109 0.17 0.55 5.61
N VAL A 110 1.30 0.18 6.21
CA VAL A 110 1.40 -0.05 7.66
C VAL A 110 1.04 1.19 8.49
N GLY A 111 1.38 2.39 8.03
CA GLY A 111 1.06 3.63 8.75
C GLY A 111 -0.44 3.86 8.92
N ARG A 112 -1.26 3.38 7.96
CA ARG A 112 -2.73 3.46 8.07
C ARG A 112 -3.29 2.51 9.12
N TYR A 113 -2.71 1.31 9.27
CA TYR A 113 -3.11 0.40 10.36
C TYR A 113 -2.87 1.05 11.71
N LEU A 114 -1.67 1.60 11.91
CA LEU A 114 -1.29 2.22 13.17
C LEU A 114 -2.19 3.43 13.49
N ASP A 115 -2.46 4.31 12.51
CA ASP A 115 -3.39 5.44 12.68
C ASP A 115 -4.77 4.99 13.14
N LEU A 116 -5.36 4.03 12.41
CA LEU A 116 -6.71 3.54 12.73
C LEU A 116 -6.76 2.83 14.09
N GLN A 117 -5.74 2.06 14.44
CA GLN A 117 -5.64 1.40 15.75
C GLN A 117 -5.54 2.40 16.89
N ASN A 118 -4.69 3.43 16.76
CA ASN A 118 -4.52 4.48 17.76
C ASN A 118 -5.81 5.27 18.00
N ARG A 119 -6.65 5.40 16.96
CA ARG A 119 -7.96 6.06 17.02
C ARG A 119 -9.09 5.13 17.47
N GLY A 120 -8.80 3.84 17.72
CA GLY A 120 -9.82 2.85 18.07
C GLY A 120 -10.77 2.48 16.92
N LEU A 121 -10.39 2.78 15.67
CA LEU A 121 -11.19 2.58 14.47
C LEU A 121 -10.86 1.27 13.73
N ALA A 122 -9.76 0.61 14.08
CA ALA A 122 -9.44 -0.71 13.52
C ALA A 122 -8.73 -1.60 14.52
N GLY A 123 -8.78 -2.90 14.25
CA GLY A 123 -8.12 -3.91 15.08
C GLY A 123 -7.94 -5.23 14.34
N LEU A 124 -7.51 -6.24 15.08
CA LEU A 124 -7.31 -7.58 14.56
C LEU A 124 -8.64 -8.35 14.59
N LEU A 125 -9.00 -8.97 13.47
CA LEU A 125 -10.14 -9.88 13.39
C LEU A 125 -9.77 -11.24 14.01
N ALA A 126 -10.09 -11.43 15.29
CA ALA A 126 -9.69 -12.60 16.06
C ALA A 126 -10.10 -13.95 15.43
N SER A 127 -11.23 -14.00 14.71
CA SER A 127 -11.70 -15.22 14.04
C SER A 127 -10.89 -15.63 12.81
N SER A 128 -9.93 -14.81 12.37
CA SER A 128 -9.09 -15.04 11.18
C SER A 128 -7.60 -15.17 11.49
N THR A 129 -7.21 -15.26 12.77
CA THR A 129 -5.80 -15.40 13.17
C THR A 129 -5.11 -16.62 12.56
N SER A 130 -5.82 -17.75 12.45
CA SER A 130 -5.29 -18.98 11.83
C SER A 130 -5.06 -18.86 10.32
N LYS A 131 -5.56 -17.80 9.68
CA LYS A 131 -5.34 -17.48 8.25
C LYS A 131 -4.22 -16.47 8.03
N ALA A 132 -3.63 -15.97 9.10
CA ALA A 132 -2.56 -15.00 8.99
C ALA A 132 -1.35 -15.61 8.28
N GLU A 133 -0.58 -14.77 7.60
CA GLU A 133 0.67 -15.13 6.97
C GLU A 133 1.70 -14.09 7.36
N ILE A 134 2.71 -14.54 8.11
CA ILE A 134 3.65 -13.65 8.78
C ILE A 134 5.07 -14.02 8.39
N GLU A 135 5.79 -13.03 7.88
CA GLU A 135 7.24 -13.04 7.82
C GLU A 135 7.76 -11.98 8.80
N PRO A 136 8.26 -12.38 9.99
CA PRO A 136 8.55 -11.45 11.07
C PRO A 136 9.48 -10.30 10.67
N GLY A 137 9.00 -9.08 10.92
CA GLY A 137 9.69 -7.85 10.58
C GLY A 137 9.67 -7.51 9.08
N ALA A 138 8.91 -8.22 8.24
CA ALA A 138 8.83 -7.97 6.80
C ALA A 138 7.37 -7.89 6.30
N ILE A 139 6.59 -8.96 6.44
CA ILE A 139 5.23 -9.05 5.91
C ILE A 139 4.27 -9.44 7.02
N TYR A 140 3.15 -8.72 7.12
CA TYR A 140 2.06 -9.05 8.01
C TYR A 140 0.77 -9.08 7.23
N THR A 141 0.26 -10.29 7.01
CA THR A 141 -1.06 -10.53 6.42
C THR A 141 -1.99 -11.03 7.52
N LEU A 142 -3.01 -10.24 7.83
CA LEU A 142 -3.86 -10.39 9.01
C LEU A 142 -5.32 -10.17 8.68
N GLY A 143 -6.22 -10.73 9.49
CA GLY A 143 -7.62 -10.34 9.47
C GLY A 143 -7.81 -8.98 10.15
N VAL A 144 -8.64 -8.12 9.55
CA VAL A 144 -8.87 -6.75 10.01
C VAL A 144 -10.36 -6.51 10.21
N ILE A 145 -10.67 -5.82 11.30
CA ILE A 145 -11.96 -5.21 11.61
C ILE A 145 -11.78 -3.69 11.58
N MET A 146 -12.73 -2.97 11.01
CA MET A 146 -12.70 -1.51 10.88
C MET A 146 -14.08 -0.91 11.15
N LEU A 147 -14.11 0.19 11.87
CA LEU A 147 -15.30 0.99 12.15
C LEU A 147 -15.40 2.14 11.13
N VAL A 148 -16.55 2.24 10.47
CA VAL A 148 -16.86 3.23 9.43
C VAL A 148 -18.15 3.93 9.84
N GLY A 149 -18.03 5.12 10.45
CA GLY A 149 -19.15 5.69 11.21
C GLY A 149 -19.56 4.74 12.33
N ASP A 150 -20.84 4.38 12.40
CA ASP A 150 -21.34 3.42 13.40
C ASP A 150 -21.28 1.96 12.94
N ARG A 151 -20.73 1.71 11.75
CA ARG A 151 -20.83 0.42 11.08
C ARG A 151 -19.50 -0.30 11.08
N GLN A 152 -19.54 -1.57 11.44
CA GLN A 152 -18.36 -2.43 11.41
C GLN A 152 -18.24 -3.14 10.06
N VAL A 153 -17.05 -3.10 9.46
CA VAL A 153 -16.66 -3.88 8.29
C VAL A 153 -15.46 -4.74 8.64
N GLN A 154 -15.25 -5.82 7.88
CA GLN A 154 -14.15 -6.72 8.15
C GLN A 154 -13.62 -7.36 6.88
N ALA A 155 -12.35 -7.73 6.89
CA ALA A 155 -11.76 -8.56 5.86
C ALA A 155 -10.88 -9.62 6.51
N PRO A 156 -10.97 -10.89 6.09
CA PRO A 156 -10.23 -11.97 6.74
C PRO A 156 -8.72 -11.93 6.49
N ILE A 157 -8.28 -11.22 5.45
CA ILE A 157 -6.89 -11.19 4.97
C ILE A 157 -6.61 -9.80 4.37
N LYS A 158 -5.67 -9.08 4.99
CA LYS A 158 -5.10 -7.81 4.51
C LYS A 158 -3.61 -7.79 4.85
N GLY A 159 -2.78 -7.52 3.85
CA GLY A 159 -1.33 -7.58 3.95
C GLY A 159 -0.68 -6.22 3.81
N TYR A 160 0.35 -5.94 4.61
CA TYR A 160 1.20 -4.76 4.46
C TYR A 160 2.68 -5.11 4.66
N GLY A 161 3.54 -4.26 4.11
CA GLY A 161 4.99 -4.36 4.29
C GLY A 161 5.36 -3.61 5.54
N TYR A 162 5.95 -4.29 6.51
CA TYR A 162 6.25 -3.72 7.82
C TYR A 162 7.32 -2.62 7.76
N THR A 163 8.25 -2.75 6.83
CA THR A 163 9.40 -1.84 6.69
C THR A 163 9.10 -0.66 5.76
N LEU A 164 8.10 -0.79 4.87
CA LEU A 164 7.80 0.21 3.84
C LEU A 164 7.01 1.39 4.39
N ASN A 165 7.60 2.58 4.31
CA ASN A 165 6.89 3.83 4.57
C ASN A 165 6.10 4.31 3.33
N ALA A 166 5.37 5.42 3.45
CA ALA A 166 4.53 5.89 2.36
C ALA A 166 5.31 6.32 1.11
N GLN A 167 6.48 6.93 1.30
CA GLN A 167 7.37 7.32 0.19
C GLN A 167 7.90 6.08 -0.53
N ASP A 168 8.32 5.04 0.19
CA ASP A 168 8.85 3.81 -0.42
C ASP A 168 7.81 3.16 -1.34
N ILE A 169 6.56 3.08 -0.88
CA ILE A 169 5.44 2.55 -1.67
C ILE A 169 5.21 3.40 -2.93
N LEU A 170 5.18 4.74 -2.79
CA LEU A 170 5.02 5.63 -3.93
C LEU A 170 6.15 5.46 -4.95
N GLU A 171 7.40 5.41 -4.49
CA GLU A 171 8.59 5.23 -5.33
C GLU A 171 8.57 3.89 -6.06
N LEU A 172 8.44 2.79 -5.32
CA LEU A 172 8.51 1.43 -5.84
C LEU A 172 7.39 1.15 -6.84
N ALA A 173 6.15 1.49 -6.50
CA ALA A 173 5.02 1.22 -7.40
C ALA A 173 5.05 2.12 -8.65
N THR A 174 5.46 3.38 -8.52
CA THR A 174 5.62 4.29 -9.67
C THR A 174 6.74 3.82 -10.60
N GLN A 175 7.88 3.41 -10.04
CA GLN A 175 8.99 2.83 -10.83
C GLN A 175 8.55 1.52 -11.50
N THR A 176 7.85 0.65 -10.78
CA THR A 176 7.35 -0.61 -11.33
C THR A 176 6.39 -0.37 -12.47
N TYR A 177 5.49 0.60 -12.35
CA TYR A 177 4.61 1.01 -13.46
C TYR A 177 5.40 1.50 -14.66
N LYS A 178 6.42 2.34 -14.46
CA LYS A 178 7.24 2.84 -15.58
C LYS A 178 7.86 1.71 -16.41
N ASN A 179 8.29 0.64 -15.75
CA ASN A 179 8.89 -0.53 -16.41
C ASN A 179 7.83 -1.53 -16.91
N ASN A 180 6.62 -1.48 -16.36
CA ASN A 180 5.53 -2.41 -16.65
C ASN A 180 4.21 -1.65 -16.91
N PRO A 181 4.17 -0.72 -17.89
CA PRO A 181 2.98 0.09 -18.11
C PRO A 181 1.83 -0.79 -18.61
N ASN A 182 0.60 -0.41 -18.24
CA ASN A 182 -0.59 -1.08 -18.74
C ASN A 182 -1.68 -0.08 -19.12
N SER A 183 -1.84 0.17 -20.41
CA SER A 183 -2.91 1.01 -20.97
C SER A 183 -4.25 0.28 -21.11
N ASP A 184 -4.26 -1.04 -21.00
CA ASP A 184 -5.45 -1.85 -21.26
C ASP A 184 -6.46 -1.77 -20.11
N THR A 185 -7.74 -2.03 -20.43
CA THR A 185 -8.81 -2.17 -19.45
C THR A 185 -8.74 -3.46 -18.65
N ILE A 186 -8.00 -4.44 -19.17
CA ILE A 186 -7.70 -5.71 -18.53
C ILE A 186 -6.54 -5.49 -17.56
N THR A 187 -6.75 -5.95 -16.32
CA THR A 187 -5.75 -5.89 -15.26
C THR A 187 -4.53 -6.75 -15.58
N LYS A 188 -3.33 -6.22 -15.36
CA LYS A 188 -2.07 -6.97 -15.40
C LYS A 188 -1.42 -6.92 -14.03
N ALA A 189 -1.00 -8.09 -13.54
CA ALA A 189 -0.30 -8.25 -12.28
C ALA A 189 1.10 -8.81 -12.54
N CYS A 190 2.07 -8.42 -11.72
CA CYS A 190 3.38 -9.02 -11.69
C CYS A 190 3.98 -9.00 -10.28
N LEU A 191 4.94 -9.90 -10.02
CA LEU A 191 5.67 -9.98 -8.77
C LEU A 191 6.96 -9.17 -8.86
N LEU A 192 7.09 -8.19 -7.97
CA LEU A 192 8.31 -7.43 -7.72
C LEU A 192 9.00 -7.99 -6.48
N ASN A 193 10.30 -8.22 -6.57
CA ASN A 193 11.11 -8.51 -5.38
C ASN A 193 11.58 -7.18 -4.79
N VAL A 194 11.23 -6.92 -3.53
CA VAL A 194 11.57 -5.68 -2.81
C VAL A 194 12.56 -6.03 -1.72
N THR A 195 13.64 -5.26 -1.63
CA THR A 195 14.57 -5.30 -0.50
C THR A 195 14.51 -3.97 0.25
N ASP A 196 14.16 -4.03 1.52
CA ASP A 196 14.07 -2.87 2.41
C ASP A 196 14.38 -3.29 3.85
N ASP A 197 15.08 -2.44 4.60
CA ASP A 197 15.64 -2.74 5.94
C ASP A 197 16.24 -4.16 6.08
N GLN A 198 17.06 -4.57 5.10
CA GLN A 198 17.70 -5.89 5.01
C GLN A 198 16.73 -7.08 4.91
N LYS A 199 15.45 -6.84 4.67
CA LYS A 199 14.42 -7.84 4.39
C LYS A 199 14.15 -7.88 2.90
N THR A 200 13.96 -9.08 2.38
CA THR A 200 13.63 -9.29 0.97
C THR A 200 12.34 -10.07 0.87
N PHE A 201 11.34 -9.48 0.23
CA PHE A 201 10.01 -10.08 0.10
C PHE A 201 9.39 -9.81 -1.27
N ASN A 202 8.40 -10.62 -1.63
CA ASN A 202 7.66 -10.44 -2.86
C ASN A 202 6.50 -9.46 -2.67
N THR A 203 6.29 -8.64 -3.69
CA THR A 203 5.23 -7.64 -3.74
C THR A 203 4.46 -7.78 -5.04
N VAL A 204 3.15 -7.91 -4.92
CA VAL A 204 2.23 -7.94 -6.05
C VAL A 204 1.99 -6.50 -6.50
N PHE A 205 2.38 -6.20 -7.74
CA PHE A 205 2.05 -4.95 -8.41
C PHE A 205 0.94 -5.19 -9.43
N VAL A 206 -0.05 -4.30 -9.46
CA VAL A 206 -1.18 -4.40 -10.37
C VAL A 206 -1.45 -3.07 -11.06
N ALA A 207 -1.57 -3.10 -12.39
CA ALA A 207 -1.88 -1.93 -13.21
C ALA A 207 -3.03 -2.18 -14.20
N LYS A 208 -3.75 -1.10 -14.53
CA LYS A 208 -4.89 -1.06 -15.46
C LYS A 208 -5.15 0.38 -15.88
N ASN A 209 -5.68 0.63 -17.08
CA ASN A 209 -6.16 1.95 -17.53
C ASN A 209 -5.09 3.06 -17.43
N ASN A 210 -3.82 2.76 -17.68
CA ASN A 210 -2.70 3.67 -17.43
C ASN A 210 -2.54 4.13 -15.96
N GLY A 211 -3.04 3.34 -15.02
CA GLY A 211 -3.04 3.61 -13.59
C GLY A 211 -2.51 2.44 -12.77
N ILE A 212 -2.03 2.75 -11.57
CA ILE A 212 -1.73 1.75 -10.54
C ILE A 212 -3.05 1.39 -9.86
N ARG A 213 -3.35 0.10 -9.76
CA ARG A 213 -4.56 -0.42 -9.12
C ARG A 213 -4.31 -0.86 -7.68
N THR A 214 -3.22 -1.58 -7.44
CA THR A 214 -2.78 -1.98 -6.10
C THR A 214 -1.29 -2.34 -6.10
N PHE A 215 -0.70 -2.31 -4.91
CA PHE A 215 0.68 -2.69 -4.62
C PHE A 215 0.71 -3.21 -3.19
N TYR A 216 1.03 -4.49 -3.00
CA TYR A 216 0.99 -5.11 -1.67
C TYR A 216 1.94 -6.30 -1.55
N PRO A 217 2.62 -6.48 -0.42
CA PRO A 217 3.46 -7.64 -0.20
C PRO A 217 2.63 -8.89 0.02
N ASP A 218 3.19 -10.01 -0.39
CA ASP A 218 2.58 -11.33 -0.29
C ASP A 218 3.63 -12.33 0.21
N ALA A 219 3.33 -12.99 1.32
CA ALA A 219 4.21 -13.98 1.93
C ALA A 219 4.15 -15.32 1.20
N THR A 220 3.04 -15.61 0.49
CA THR A 220 2.81 -16.87 -0.21
C THR A 220 2.35 -16.62 -1.66
N PRO A 221 3.08 -15.81 -2.45
CA PRO A 221 2.62 -15.41 -3.77
C PRO A 221 2.48 -16.59 -4.73
N ASP A 222 1.41 -16.59 -5.52
CA ASP A 222 1.21 -17.56 -6.60
C ASP A 222 2.14 -17.22 -7.79
N SER A 223 3.38 -17.71 -7.69
CA SER A 223 4.42 -17.50 -8.72
C SER A 223 4.20 -18.29 -10.01
N GLU A 224 3.26 -19.25 -10.02
CA GLU A 224 2.88 -19.98 -11.23
C GLU A 224 1.93 -19.14 -12.09
N LYS A 225 1.00 -18.41 -11.45
CA LYS A 225 0.02 -17.56 -12.15
C LYS A 225 0.45 -16.10 -12.30
N THR A 226 1.36 -15.63 -11.46
CA THR A 226 1.78 -14.22 -11.46
C THR A 226 3.22 -14.11 -11.95
N PRO A 227 3.45 -13.58 -13.17
CA PRO A 227 4.80 -13.46 -13.71
C PRO A 227 5.63 -12.42 -12.94
N LYS A 228 6.95 -12.46 -13.07
CA LYS A 228 7.83 -11.43 -12.51
C LYS A 228 7.67 -10.10 -13.24
N CYS A 229 7.78 -8.99 -12.52
CA CYS A 229 7.86 -7.66 -13.12
C CYS A 229 9.16 -7.49 -13.91
N LYS A 230 9.12 -6.67 -14.97
CA LYS A 230 10.31 -6.21 -15.68
C LYS A 230 11.07 -5.19 -14.80
N GLY A 231 12.39 -5.33 -14.77
CA GLY A 231 13.32 -4.41 -14.09
C GLY A 231 13.57 -3.12 -14.87
#